data_AF-D6PE55-F1
#
_entry.id   AF-D6PE55-F1
#
_cell.length_a   1.000
_cell.length_b   1.000
_cell.length_c   1.000
_cell.angle_alpha   90.00
_cell.angle_beta   90.00
_cell.angle_gamma   90.00
#
_symmetry.space_group_name_H-M   'P 1'
#
loop_
_entity.id
_entity.type
_entity.pdbx_description
1 polymer ?
#
loop_
_entity_poly.entity_id
_entity_poly.type
_entity_poly.pdbx_seq_one_letter_code
_entity_poly.pdbx_strand_id
1 'polypeptide(L)'
;MSAPQKQPILVGEPGVGKTAIAEGLALAIVEKSVPEVLENEEIFALDMGALIAGTKFRGEFEQRLKAVVKAIQERGNAILFIDEIHTIVGAGAVSGGTLDASNILKPALASGDFRVMGSTTYKEFQGVFERDRALARRFRKSISWSRVSKRL
;
A
#
# COMPACT_ATOMS: atom_id res chain seq x y z
N MET A 1 -20.53 -10.69 -11.74
CA MET A 1 -19.47 -10.45 -10.74
C MET A 1 -18.24 -9.92 -11.45
N SER A 2 -17.88 -8.67 -11.21
CA SER A 2 -16.61 -8.08 -11.68
C SER A 2 -15.44 -8.81 -11.02
N ALA A 3 -14.37 -9.07 -11.77
CA ALA A 3 -13.17 -9.71 -11.23
C ALA A 3 -12.60 -8.89 -10.05
N PRO A 4 -12.04 -9.54 -9.01
CA PRO A 4 -11.47 -8.82 -7.88
C PRO A 4 -10.39 -7.85 -8.36
N GLN A 5 -10.56 -6.56 -8.06
CA GLN A 5 -9.65 -5.53 -8.52
C GLN A 5 -8.31 -5.69 -7.81
N LYS A 6 -7.24 -5.82 -8.60
CA LYS A 6 -5.88 -5.88 -8.07
C LYS A 6 -5.47 -4.50 -7.56
N GLN A 7 -4.90 -4.47 -6.36
CA GLN A 7 -4.45 -3.28 -5.66
C GLN A 7 -3.20 -2.69 -6.36
N PRO A 8 -3.11 -1.38 -6.63
CA PRO A 8 -1.94 -0.79 -7.25
C PRO A 8 -0.71 -0.87 -6.35
N ILE A 9 0.44 -1.19 -6.93
CA ILE A 9 1.75 -1.02 -6.29
C ILE A 9 2.68 -0.23 -7.22
N LEU A 10 3.16 0.91 -6.73
CA LEU A 10 4.15 1.75 -7.40
C LEU A 10 5.53 1.14 -7.21
N VAL A 11 6.19 0.82 -8.33
CA VAL A 11 7.54 0.24 -8.30
C VAL A 11 8.50 1.17 -9.03
N GLY A 12 9.56 1.59 -8.33
CA GLY A 12 10.56 2.51 -8.85
C GLY A 12 11.71 2.73 -7.87
N GLU A 13 12.84 3.24 -8.36
CA GLU A 13 14.00 3.55 -7.52
C GLU A 13 13.64 4.52 -6.36
N PRO A 14 14.42 4.55 -5.27
CA PRO A 14 14.28 5.59 -4.24
C PRO A 14 14.34 7.00 -4.85
N GLY A 15 13.55 7.92 -4.32
CA GLY A 15 13.57 9.33 -4.75
C GLY A 15 12.83 9.67 -6.06
N VAL A 16 12.30 8.69 -6.82
CA VAL A 16 11.58 8.97 -8.10
C VAL A 16 10.17 9.55 -7.94
N GLY A 17 9.76 9.93 -6.72
CA GLY A 17 8.45 10.54 -6.46
C GLY A 17 7.28 9.57 -6.35
N LYS A 18 7.48 8.34 -5.84
CA LYS A 18 6.38 7.38 -5.63
C LYS A 18 5.32 7.93 -4.66
N THR A 19 5.75 8.55 -3.57
CA THR A 19 4.88 9.22 -2.59
C THR A 19 4.14 10.40 -3.22
N ALA A 20 4.84 11.21 -4.02
CA ALA A 20 4.23 12.34 -4.74
C ALA A 20 3.13 11.91 -5.72
N ILE A 21 3.17 10.69 -6.28
CA ILE A 21 2.08 10.15 -7.09
C ILE A 21 0.83 9.90 -6.26
N ALA A 22 0.97 9.40 -5.03
CA ALA A 22 -0.17 9.17 -4.13
C ALA A 22 -0.79 10.51 -3.67
N GLU A 23 0.07 11.48 -3.34
CA GLU A 23 -0.35 12.85 -2.99
C GLU A 23 -1.05 13.55 -4.17
N GLY A 24 -0.48 13.43 -5.38
CA GLY A 24 -1.10 13.96 -6.59
C GLY A 24 -2.44 13.32 -6.91
N LEU A 25 -2.62 12.03 -6.62
CA LEU A 25 -3.93 11.38 -6.73
C LEU A 25 -4.92 11.93 -5.70
N ALA A 26 -4.49 12.17 -4.46
CA ALA A 26 -5.33 12.77 -3.43
C ALA A 26 -5.78 14.19 -3.83
N LEU A 27 -4.87 14.99 -4.38
CA LEU A 27 -5.19 16.31 -4.92
C LEU A 27 -6.19 16.22 -6.08
N ALA A 28 -5.96 15.31 -7.03
CA ALA A 28 -6.85 15.12 -8.17
C ALA A 28 -8.27 14.71 -7.76
N ILE A 29 -8.41 13.88 -6.72
CA ILE A 29 -9.71 13.53 -6.12
C ILE A 29 -10.41 14.80 -5.58
N VAL A 30 -9.70 15.61 -4.78
CA VAL A 30 -10.24 16.86 -4.22
C VAL A 30 -10.67 17.83 -5.34
N GLU A 31 -9.90 17.90 -6.41
CA GLU A 31 -10.20 18.71 -7.59
C GLU A 31 -11.27 18.11 -8.52
N LYS A 32 -11.76 16.90 -8.22
CA LYS A 32 -12.67 16.12 -9.08
C LYS A 32 -12.14 15.92 -10.50
N SER A 33 -10.82 15.83 -10.64
CA SER A 33 -10.11 15.55 -11.90
C SER A 33 -9.79 14.06 -12.06
N VAL A 34 -10.63 13.19 -11.48
CA VAL A 34 -10.54 11.73 -11.53
C VAL A 34 -11.84 11.14 -12.11
N PRO A 35 -11.84 9.88 -12.56
CA PRO A 35 -13.09 9.21 -12.97
C PRO A 35 -14.09 9.12 -11.81
N GLU A 36 -15.40 9.09 -12.12
CA GLU A 36 -16.52 9.06 -11.16
C GLU A 36 -16.35 8.02 -10.03
N VAL A 37 -15.77 6.85 -10.36
CA VAL A 37 -15.50 5.77 -9.40
C VAL A 37 -14.50 6.14 -8.29
N LEU A 38 -13.71 7.21 -8.46
CA LEU A 38 -12.74 7.70 -7.49
C LEU A 38 -13.12 9.05 -6.85
N GLU A 39 -14.16 9.73 -7.34
CA GLU A 39 -14.47 11.11 -6.92
C GLU A 39 -14.79 11.25 -5.42
N ASN A 40 -15.33 10.19 -4.81
CA ASN A 40 -15.71 10.19 -3.39
C ASN A 40 -14.69 9.46 -2.50
N GLU A 41 -13.56 9.04 -3.05
CA GLU A 41 -12.52 8.33 -2.30
C GLU A 41 -11.68 9.28 -1.47
N GLU A 42 -11.15 8.79 -0.36
CA GLU A 42 -10.16 9.49 0.45
C GLU A 42 -8.88 8.67 0.52
N ILE A 43 -7.73 9.31 0.33
CA ILE A 43 -6.42 8.65 0.48
C ILE A 43 -5.85 8.93 1.86
N PHE A 44 -5.56 7.87 2.59
CA PHE A 44 -4.93 7.93 3.91
C PHE A 44 -3.51 7.38 3.82
N ALA A 45 -2.50 8.16 4.20
CA ALA A 45 -1.14 7.66 4.31
C ALA A 45 -0.93 6.95 5.66
N LEU A 46 -0.34 5.76 5.63
CA LEU A 46 0.04 5.04 6.84
C LEU A 46 1.32 5.63 7.44
N ASP A 47 1.23 6.17 8.66
CA ASP A 47 2.39 6.60 9.42
C ASP A 47 2.99 5.41 10.20
N MET A 48 4.07 4.86 9.66
CA MET A 48 4.82 3.78 10.29
C MET A 48 5.52 4.23 11.58
N GLY A 49 5.96 5.50 11.66
CA GLY A 49 6.58 6.06 12.85
C GLY A 49 5.59 6.11 14.01
N ALA A 50 4.37 6.59 13.77
CA ALA A 50 3.30 6.62 14.77
C ALA A 50 2.88 5.21 15.23
N LEU A 51 2.88 4.22 14.32
CA LEU A 51 2.57 2.84 14.67
C LEU A 51 3.61 2.23 15.60
N ILE A 52 4.90 2.51 15.39
CA ILE A 52 6.01 1.94 16.18
C ILE A 52 6.26 2.76 17.45
N ALA A 53 6.00 4.06 17.44
CA ALA A 53 6.24 4.97 18.55
C ALA A 53 5.51 4.49 19.82
N GLY A 54 6.27 4.34 20.90
CA GLY A 54 5.75 3.89 22.20
C GLY A 54 5.35 2.42 22.25
N THR A 55 5.50 1.65 21.17
CA THR A 55 5.29 0.20 21.23
C THR A 55 6.46 -0.48 21.92
N LYS A 56 6.17 -1.20 23.01
CA LYS A 56 7.20 -1.97 23.73
C LYS A 56 7.31 -3.41 23.23
N PHE A 57 6.26 -3.89 22.57
CA PHE A 57 6.12 -5.27 22.14
C PHE A 57 5.51 -5.35 20.73
N ARG A 58 5.92 -6.35 19.95
CA ARG A 58 5.38 -6.66 18.62
C ARG A 58 3.85 -6.78 18.60
N GLY A 59 3.26 -7.38 19.63
CA GLY A 59 1.81 -7.57 19.71
C GLY A 59 1.03 -6.25 19.72
N GLU A 60 1.61 -5.20 20.29
CA GLU A 60 0.99 -3.87 20.33
C GLU A 60 0.98 -3.22 18.94
N PHE A 61 2.08 -3.33 18.19
CA PHE A 61 2.14 -2.92 16.79
C PHE A 61 1.08 -3.65 15.95
N GLU A 62 0.98 -4.98 16.09
CA GLU A 62 -0.02 -5.77 15.36
C GLU A 62 -1.45 -5.35 15.71
N GLN A 63 -1.74 -5.03 16.97
CA GLN A 63 -3.05 -4.52 17.40
C GLN A 63 -3.36 -3.16 16.80
N ARG A 64 -2.39 -2.23 16.82
CA ARG A 64 -2.55 -0.90 16.22
C ARG A 64 -2.79 -0.99 14.72
N LEU A 65 -2.02 -1.83 14.01
CA LEU A 65 -2.22 -2.03 12.57
C LEU A 65 -3.58 -2.66 12.26
N LYS A 66 -4.02 -3.66 13.05
CA LYS A 66 -5.38 -4.21 12.92
C LYS A 66 -6.46 -3.15 13.08
N ALA A 67 -6.29 -2.23 14.05
CA ALA A 67 -7.22 -1.13 14.25
C ALA A 67 -7.28 -0.18 13.04
N VAL A 68 -6.12 0.15 12.45
CA VAL A 68 -6.07 0.96 11.22
C VAL A 68 -6.77 0.25 10.06
N VAL A 69 -6.46 -1.02 9.81
CA VAL A 69 -7.08 -1.80 8.73
C VAL A 69 -8.60 -1.84 8.89
N LYS A 70 -9.09 -2.09 10.11
CA LYS A 70 -10.52 -2.10 10.42
C LYS A 70 -11.17 -0.73 10.16
N ALA A 71 -10.54 0.35 10.61
CA ALA A 71 -11.05 1.71 10.40
C ALA A 71 -11.16 2.09 8.91
N ILE A 72 -10.22 1.63 8.08
CA ILE A 72 -10.27 1.83 6.62
C ILE A 72 -11.42 1.01 6.01
N GLN A 73 -11.59 -0.25 6.41
CA GLN A 73 -12.68 -1.11 5.93
C GLN A 73 -14.07 -0.55 6.27
N GLU A 74 -14.23 0.02 7.48
CA GLU A 74 -15.50 0.59 7.94
C GLU A 74 -15.91 1.88 7.22
N ARG A 75 -14.96 2.61 6.62
CA ARG A 75 -15.27 3.84 5.86
C ARG A 75 -15.92 3.56 4.51
N GLY A 76 -15.54 2.47 3.85
CA GLY A 76 -16.05 2.12 2.52
C GLY A 76 -15.47 2.96 1.38
N ASN A 77 -15.23 4.26 1.55
CA ASN A 77 -14.67 5.20 0.56
C ASN A 77 -13.20 5.60 0.87
N ALA A 78 -12.40 4.66 1.35
CA ALA A 78 -11.03 4.91 1.79
C ALA A 78 -10.02 4.03 1.04
N ILE A 79 -8.92 4.64 0.62
CA ILE A 79 -7.74 3.99 0.05
C ILE A 79 -6.57 4.22 1.01
N LEU A 80 -6.02 3.14 1.57
CA LEU A 80 -4.82 3.24 2.41
C LEU A 80 -3.56 3.24 1.54
N PHE A 81 -2.81 4.31 1.54
CA PHE A 81 -1.47 4.37 0.98
C PHE A 81 -0.43 3.89 2.00
N ILE A 82 0.39 2.92 1.59
CA ILE A 82 1.48 2.38 2.41
C ILE A 82 2.78 2.59 1.65
N ASP A 83 3.56 3.57 2.10
CA ASP A 83 4.91 3.74 1.60
C ASP A 83 5.82 2.62 2.10
N GLU A 84 6.79 2.24 1.27
CA GLU A 84 7.69 1.12 1.53
C GLU A 84 6.96 -0.14 2.04
N ILE A 85 5.86 -0.53 1.39
CA ILE A 85 4.97 -1.61 1.83
C ILE A 85 5.70 -2.94 2.08
N HIS A 86 6.84 -3.16 1.42
CA HIS A 86 7.70 -4.33 1.64
C HIS A 86 8.21 -4.45 3.09
N THR A 87 8.32 -3.33 3.83
CA THR A 87 8.76 -3.29 5.23
C THR A 87 7.81 -4.05 6.16
N ILE A 88 6.51 -4.10 5.83
CA ILE A 88 5.48 -4.76 6.65
C ILE A 88 4.98 -6.10 6.07
N VAL A 89 5.26 -6.40 4.79
CA VAL A 89 4.86 -7.68 4.16
C VAL A 89 6.00 -8.63 3.81
N GLY A 90 7.26 -8.22 4.01
CA GLY A 90 8.40 -9.02 3.56
C GLY A 90 9.72 -8.73 4.23
N ALA A 91 9.73 -8.06 5.39
CA ALA A 91 10.92 -7.89 6.20
C ALA A 91 11.32 -9.24 6.83
N GLY A 92 11.79 -10.18 6.03
CA GLY A 92 12.62 -11.28 6.51
C GLY A 92 14.04 -10.75 6.75
N ALA A 93 14.33 -10.41 8.00
CA ALA A 93 15.67 -10.40 8.60
C ALA A 93 16.75 -9.45 8.04
N VAL A 94 16.40 -8.21 7.70
CA VAL A 94 17.42 -7.16 7.53
C VAL A 94 17.14 -6.08 8.58
N SER A 95 17.93 -6.10 9.65
CA SER A 95 17.89 -5.25 10.85
C SER A 95 16.87 -5.60 11.96
N GLY A 96 17.23 -6.57 12.81
CA GLY A 96 17.00 -6.48 14.26
C GLY A 96 15.60 -6.66 14.86
N GLY A 97 14.51 -6.76 14.09
CA GLY A 97 13.18 -6.95 14.66
C GLY A 97 12.07 -6.89 13.62
N THR A 98 11.77 -8.02 13.00
CA THR A 98 10.91 -8.09 11.82
C THR A 98 9.44 -7.95 12.17
N LEU A 99 8.84 -6.80 11.83
CA LEU A 99 7.41 -6.55 11.85
C LEU A 99 6.77 -7.21 10.61
N ASP A 100 6.60 -8.53 10.62
CA ASP A 100 5.83 -9.21 9.58
C ASP A 100 4.33 -9.12 9.90
N ALA A 101 3.64 -8.25 9.18
CA ALA A 101 2.20 -8.03 9.25
C ALA A 101 1.44 -8.67 8.07
N SER A 102 2.09 -9.57 7.32
CA SER A 102 1.46 -10.26 6.20
C SER A 102 0.20 -11.03 6.62
N ASN A 103 0.18 -11.57 7.84
CA ASN A 103 -0.96 -12.27 8.43
C ASN A 103 -2.18 -11.35 8.65
N ILE A 104 -1.97 -10.04 8.82
CA ILE A 104 -3.04 -9.03 8.97
C ILE A 104 -3.51 -8.55 7.60
N LEU A 105 -2.57 -8.26 6.70
CA LEU A 105 -2.89 -7.67 5.41
C LEU A 105 -3.46 -8.68 4.41
N LYS A 106 -2.97 -9.93 4.37
CA LYS A 106 -3.45 -10.93 3.40
C LYS A 106 -4.97 -11.20 3.51
N PRO A 107 -5.56 -11.39 4.72
CA PRO A 107 -7.01 -11.51 4.86
C PRO A 107 -7.77 -10.25 4.45
N ALA A 108 -7.29 -9.06 4.85
CA ALA A 108 -7.94 -7.80 4.50
C ALA A 108 -7.96 -7.57 2.98
N LEU A 109 -6.83 -7.78 2.30
CA LEU A 109 -6.73 -7.73 0.84
C LEU A 109 -7.58 -8.80 0.13
N ALA A 110 -7.98 -9.87 0.85
CA ALA A 110 -8.83 -10.91 0.31
C ALA A 110 -10.32 -10.59 0.39
N SER A 111 -10.76 -9.76 1.35
CA SER A 111 -12.18 -9.44 1.54
C SER A 111 -12.74 -8.55 0.43
N GLY A 112 -11.91 -7.73 -0.20
CA GLY A 112 -12.31 -6.81 -1.28
C GLY A 112 -12.75 -5.43 -0.77
N ASP A 113 -13.20 -5.33 0.48
CA ASP A 113 -13.62 -4.08 1.13
C ASP A 113 -12.44 -3.24 1.66
N PHE A 114 -11.22 -3.74 1.51
CA PHE A 114 -9.99 -3.03 1.89
C PHE A 114 -9.20 -2.65 0.64
N ARG A 115 -9.15 -1.35 0.35
CA ARG A 115 -8.38 -0.79 -0.78
C ARG A 115 -7.06 -0.22 -0.31
N VAL A 116 -6.00 -0.57 -1.05
CA VAL A 116 -4.62 -0.21 -0.70
C VAL A 116 -3.87 0.23 -1.94
N MET A 117 -3.01 1.22 -1.77
CA MET A 117 -1.98 1.60 -2.73
C MET A 117 -0.60 1.44 -2.07
N GLY A 118 0.26 0.58 -2.62
CA GLY A 118 1.60 0.35 -2.08
C GLY A 118 2.69 1.08 -2.86
N SER A 119 3.84 1.32 -2.21
CA SER A 119 5.06 1.83 -2.84
C SER A 119 6.27 0.95 -2.44
N THR A 120 7.17 0.65 -3.39
CA THR A 120 8.36 -0.16 -3.14
C THR A 120 9.44 0.08 -4.21
N THR A 121 10.68 -0.37 -3.98
CA THR A 121 11.69 -0.42 -5.06
C THR A 121 11.58 -1.71 -5.87
N TYR A 122 12.27 -1.74 -7.02
CA TYR A 122 12.36 -2.94 -7.85
C TYR A 122 12.96 -4.13 -7.10
N LYS A 123 14.01 -3.88 -6.30
CA LYS A 123 14.72 -4.92 -5.57
C LYS A 123 13.81 -5.58 -4.53
N GLU A 124 13.10 -4.80 -3.71
CA GLU A 124 12.19 -5.40 -2.73
C GLU A 124 10.95 -6.00 -3.38
N PHE A 125 10.44 -5.42 -4.48
CA PHE A 125 9.33 -6.03 -5.22
C PHE A 125 9.67 -7.45 -5.69
N GLN A 126 10.83 -7.64 -6.31
CA GLN A 126 11.31 -8.96 -6.74
C GLN A 126 11.59 -9.89 -5.55
N GLY A 127 12.18 -9.36 -4.48
CA GLY A 127 12.55 -10.14 -3.30
C GLY A 127 11.36 -10.61 -2.46
N VAL A 128 10.30 -9.80 -2.38
CA VAL A 128 9.15 -10.03 -1.50
C VAL A 128 7.91 -10.43 -2.27
N PHE A 129 7.45 -9.57 -3.19
CA PHE A 129 6.16 -9.73 -3.84
C PHE A 129 6.16 -10.81 -4.90
N GLU A 130 7.21 -10.91 -5.73
CA GLU A 130 7.28 -11.95 -6.76
C GLU A 130 7.49 -13.35 -6.18
N ARG A 131 8.06 -13.45 -4.97
CA ARG A 131 8.27 -14.73 -4.27
C ARG A 131 7.04 -15.21 -3.50
N ASP A 132 6.19 -14.29 -3.02
CA ASP A 132 4.93 -14.63 -2.34
C ASP A 132 3.74 -14.62 -3.31
N ARG A 133 3.35 -15.81 -3.79
CA ARG A 133 2.19 -15.99 -4.70
C ARG A 133 0.88 -15.41 -4.14
N ALA A 134 0.69 -15.40 -2.82
CA ALA A 134 -0.54 -14.90 -2.20
C ALA A 134 -0.62 -13.37 -2.26
N LEU A 135 0.51 -12.67 -2.13
CA LEU A 135 0.60 -11.21 -2.33
C LEU A 135 0.61 -10.85 -3.82
N ALA A 136 1.41 -11.55 -4.64
CA ALA A 136 1.54 -11.28 -6.08
C ALA A 136 0.20 -11.25 -6.81
N ARG A 137 -0.74 -12.13 -6.44
CA ARG A 137 -2.07 -12.20 -7.08
C ARG A 137 -2.99 -11.04 -6.69
N ARG A 138 -2.72 -10.34 -5.57
CA ARG A 138 -3.53 -9.23 -5.04
C ARG A 138 -3.07 -7.87 -5.56
N PHE A 139 -1.79 -7.74 -5.90
CA PHE A 139 -1.24 -6.49 -6.40
C PHE A 139 -1.09 -6.47 -7.92
N ARG A 140 -1.32 -5.32 -8.52
CA ARG A 140 -0.98 -5.02 -9.92
C ARG A 140 0.22 -4.07 -9.91
N LYS A 141 1.34 -4.56 -10.41
CA LYS A 141 2.55 -3.76 -10.63
C LYS A 141 2.19 -2.59 -11.57
N SER A 142 2.26 -1.38 -11.03
CA SER A 142 2.21 -0.15 -11.82
C SER A 142 3.63 0.40 -11.91
N ILE A 143 4.15 0.45 -13.13
CA ILE A 143 5.48 1.00 -13.41
C ILE A 143 5.26 2.45 -13.83
N SER A 144 5.82 3.39 -13.07
CA SER A 144 5.87 4.80 -13.47
C SER A 144 7.31 5.21 -13.78
N TRP A 145 7.45 6.25 -14.61
CA TRP A 145 8.66 7.03 -14.91
C TRP A 145 9.55 6.72 -16.12
N SER A 146 9.09 5.99 -17.15
CA SER A 146 9.76 6.03 -18.48
C SER A 146 8.84 5.94 -19.70
N ARG A 147 7.53 5.82 -19.51
CA ARG A 147 6.54 5.76 -20.62
C ARG A 147 5.81 7.08 -20.90
N VAL A 148 5.94 8.08 -20.03
CA VAL A 148 5.31 9.40 -20.23
C VAL A 148 6.19 10.33 -21.06
N SER A 149 7.53 10.28 -20.92
CA SER A 149 8.44 11.16 -21.68
C SER A 149 8.61 10.79 -23.17
N LYS A 150 8.03 9.68 -23.65
CA LYS A 150 8.06 9.27 -25.08
C LYS A 150 6.74 9.53 -25.82
N ARG A 151 5.81 10.29 -25.24
CA ARG A 151 4.59 10.76 -25.91
C ARG A 151 4.38 12.28 -25.78
N LEU A 152 5.49 13.02 -25.75
CA LEU A 152 5.56 14.42 -26.14
C LEU A 152 6.50 14.53 -27.33
#